data_AF-A0AAD8G5J8-F1
#
_entry.id   AF-A0AAD8G5J8-F1
#
_cell.length_a   1.000
_cell.length_b   1.000
_cell.length_c   1.000
_cell.angle_alpha   90.00
_cell.angle_beta   90.00
_cell.angle_gamma   90.00
#
_symmetry.space_group_name_H-M   'P 1'
#
loop_
_entity.id
_entity.type
_entity.pdbx_description
1 polymer ?
#
loop_
_entity_poly.entity_id
_entity_poly.type
_entity_poly.pdbx_seq_one_letter_code
_entity_poly.pdbx_strand_id
1 'polypeptide(L)'
;MSSSAISSELAENKGKHSVYRLRVPWFREDSYTTASGSSVTQISARLHSRRPDNTSTASLQLHTSPGCRYTVRLHPLVPKASCSILRFHGSCLPVYIAVSILLMYEGQLHSLLTTGHTVELGKALSASAKPFRVIPVINILLYLLSVGWFQAGWSALSLPPLDVPPLSEEGGDWSLLMSLLLFMFGSAIAYWGSALLGLSLSLLSVPLSAIHRPSTSPSSGRLGSRGQISLMVFLVVICWTTCGALALIITYLIYLYKVLRLQMSERTLKHVLNLAPRQSSGRAAGPGVCVKEGGGGAVEALGPEGSAVSCNGSDLVSVSVLEDTSEDLYLHLTLLTLLTLPVLLSAPSFIYWTKNLRYSLHLDPDPCWPVAIVLVISAVLLMSSSTASIRTSKLLKASARLQLPVSIAMVAFALLHLYRVTHFIALTLSLHALSCLI
;
A
#
# COMPACT_ATOMS: atom_id res chain seq x y z
N MET A 1 -20.95 -15.63 -16.90
CA MET A 1 -19.71 -16.43 -16.71
C MET A 1 -20.09 -17.83 -16.24
N SER A 2 -20.04 -18.84 -17.11
CA SER A 2 -20.38 -20.22 -16.75
C SER A 2 -19.12 -21.10 -16.80
N SER A 3 -18.61 -21.51 -15.64
CA SER A 3 -17.71 -22.68 -15.59
C SER A 3 -18.60 -23.91 -15.48
N SER A 4 -18.74 -24.64 -16.58
CA SER A 4 -19.58 -25.83 -16.66
C SER A 4 -18.71 -27.07 -16.78
N ALA A 5 -18.92 -28.04 -15.89
CA ALA A 5 -18.51 -29.41 -16.11
C ALA A 5 -19.53 -30.08 -17.04
N ILE A 6 -19.03 -30.74 -18.07
CA ILE A 6 -19.83 -31.58 -18.93
C ILE A 6 -19.58 -33.02 -18.48
N SER A 7 -20.63 -33.68 -18.02
CA SER A 7 -20.61 -35.07 -17.59
C SER A 7 -21.37 -35.90 -18.61
N SER A 8 -20.73 -36.91 -19.19
CA SER A 8 -21.38 -37.91 -20.04
C SER A 8 -21.40 -39.26 -19.32
N GLU A 9 -22.60 -39.82 -19.17
CA GLU A 9 -22.83 -41.12 -18.53
C GLU A 9 -23.03 -42.19 -19.63
N LEU A 10 -22.24 -43.26 -19.57
CA LEU A 10 -22.29 -44.38 -20.52
C LEU A 10 -23.12 -45.52 -19.92
N ALA A 11 -24.29 -45.82 -20.49
CA ALA A 11 -24.97 -47.08 -20.23
C ALA A 11 -24.36 -48.18 -21.11
N GLU A 12 -23.59 -49.05 -20.46
CA GLU A 12 -23.35 -50.45 -20.81
C GLU A 12 -22.80 -50.76 -22.22
N ASN A 13 -21.46 -50.81 -22.36
CA ASN A 13 -20.79 -51.92 -23.07
C ASN A 13 -19.26 -51.91 -22.91
N LYS A 14 -18.65 -53.11 -22.89
CA LYS A 14 -17.21 -53.34 -22.78
C LYS A 14 -16.47 -52.87 -24.05
N GLY A 15 -15.40 -52.10 -23.85
CA GLY A 15 -14.26 -52.05 -24.79
C GLY A 15 -14.25 -50.99 -25.91
N LYS A 16 -15.10 -49.95 -25.87
CA LYS A 16 -15.04 -48.88 -26.89
C LYS A 16 -14.50 -47.57 -26.30
N HIS A 17 -13.48 -47.02 -26.95
CA HIS A 17 -12.92 -45.71 -26.61
C HIS A 17 -13.77 -44.61 -27.25
N SER A 18 -14.25 -43.66 -26.44
CA SER A 18 -14.85 -42.42 -26.94
C SER A 18 -13.91 -41.25 -26.66
N VAL A 19 -13.82 -40.34 -27.63
CA VAL A 19 -12.94 -39.18 -27.54
C VAL A 19 -13.79 -37.94 -27.58
N TYR A 20 -13.57 -37.06 -26.62
CA TYR A 20 -14.25 -35.80 -26.51
C TYR A 20 -13.23 -34.67 -26.68
N ARG A 21 -13.55 -33.71 -27.55
CA ARG A 21 -12.71 -32.54 -27.84
C ARG A 21 -13.52 -31.28 -27.60
N LEU A 22 -13.06 -30.44 -26.68
CA LEU A 22 -13.59 -29.09 -26.52
C LEU A 22 -12.64 -28.12 -27.24
N ARG A 23 -13.18 -27.44 -28.25
CA ARG A 23 -12.45 -26.45 -29.04
C ARG A 23 -12.90 -25.04 -28.67
N VAL A 24 -11.95 -24.24 -28.19
CA VAL A 24 -12.15 -22.83 -27.85
C VAL A 24 -11.33 -21.96 -28.81
N PRO A 25 -11.93 -21.42 -29.89
CA PRO A 25 -11.19 -20.83 -31.00
C PRO A 25 -10.31 -19.63 -30.61
N TRP A 26 -10.71 -18.84 -29.60
CA TRP A 26 -9.95 -17.68 -29.13
C TRP A 26 -8.84 -18.02 -28.13
N PHE A 27 -8.81 -19.24 -27.60
CA PHE A 27 -7.80 -19.70 -26.65
C PHE A 27 -6.71 -20.53 -27.33
N ARG A 28 -6.89 -20.95 -28.59
CA ARG A 28 -5.95 -21.75 -29.39
C ARG A 28 -5.46 -23.04 -28.73
N GLU A 29 -6.09 -23.48 -27.65
CA GLU A 29 -5.85 -24.77 -27.00
C GLU A 29 -7.13 -25.59 -27.03
N ASP A 30 -7.01 -26.83 -27.51
CA ASP A 30 -8.07 -27.82 -27.50
C ASP A 30 -7.86 -28.75 -26.31
N SER A 31 -8.91 -28.96 -25.51
CA SER A 31 -8.85 -29.94 -24.44
C SER A 31 -9.45 -31.27 -24.89
N TYR A 32 -8.67 -32.33 -24.69
CA TYR A 32 -9.03 -33.69 -25.06
C TYR A 32 -9.29 -34.52 -23.80
N THR A 33 -10.31 -35.38 -23.83
CA THR A 33 -10.53 -36.37 -22.79
C THR A 33 -11.03 -37.65 -23.42
N THR A 34 -10.44 -38.77 -23.04
CA THR A 34 -10.79 -40.10 -23.52
C THR A 34 -11.57 -40.84 -22.45
N ALA A 35 -12.71 -41.42 -22.82
CA ALA A 35 -13.46 -42.32 -21.95
C ALA A 35 -13.20 -43.77 -22.36
N SER A 36 -12.74 -44.57 -21.41
CA SER A 36 -12.59 -46.02 -21.53
C SER A 36 -13.50 -46.71 -20.52
N GLY A 37 -14.55 -47.39 -21.00
CA GLY A 37 -15.47 -48.18 -20.16
C GLY A 37 -16.75 -47.46 -19.73
N SER A 38 -17.61 -48.16 -18.99
CA SER A 38 -18.96 -47.75 -18.55
C SER A 38 -18.96 -46.73 -17.41
N SER A 39 -18.06 -45.76 -17.42
CA SER A 39 -17.94 -44.76 -16.37
C SER A 39 -18.34 -43.37 -16.85
N VAL A 40 -18.96 -42.63 -15.92
CA VAL A 40 -19.23 -41.20 -16.04
C VAL A 40 -17.90 -40.49 -16.30
N THR A 41 -17.80 -39.82 -17.46
CA THR A 41 -16.61 -39.03 -17.81
C THR A 41 -16.93 -37.56 -17.75
N GLN A 42 -16.09 -36.83 -17.01
CA GLN A 42 -16.27 -35.41 -16.72
C GLN A 42 -15.18 -34.61 -17.41
N ILE A 43 -15.59 -33.64 -18.23
CA ILE A 43 -14.71 -32.67 -18.88
C ILE A 43 -15.01 -31.31 -18.27
N SER A 44 -14.00 -30.70 -17.65
CA SER A 44 -14.13 -29.34 -17.16
C SER A 44 -13.84 -28.34 -18.29
N ALA A 45 -14.85 -27.60 -18.74
CA ALA A 45 -14.64 -26.45 -19.60
C ALA A 45 -14.15 -25.27 -18.74
N ARG A 46 -12.85 -24.95 -18.83
CA ARG A 46 -12.26 -23.77 -18.19
C ARG A 46 -11.98 -22.72 -19.26
N LEU A 47 -12.82 -21.69 -19.31
CA LEU A 47 -12.59 -20.55 -20.18
C LEU A 47 -11.59 -19.62 -19.50
N HIS A 48 -10.35 -19.59 -20.02
CA HIS A 48 -9.24 -18.82 -19.47
C HIS A 48 -9.20 -17.37 -19.97
N SER A 49 -9.84 -17.11 -21.11
CA SER A 49 -10.01 -15.79 -21.71
C SER A 49 -11.47 -15.59 -22.11
N ARG A 50 -11.94 -14.34 -21.99
CA ARG A 50 -13.27 -13.95 -22.48
C ARG A 50 -13.29 -14.09 -24.00
N ARG A 51 -14.47 -14.39 -24.53
CA ARG A 51 -14.76 -14.37 -25.96
C ARG A 51 -14.42 -12.98 -26.52
N PRO A 52 -13.49 -12.86 -27.49
CA PRO A 52 -13.14 -11.58 -28.09
C PRO A 52 -14.21 -11.09 -29.07
N ASP A 53 -14.82 -12.01 -29.85
CA ASP A 53 -15.71 -11.67 -30.96
C ASP A 53 -17.00 -12.52 -31.00
N ASN A 54 -18.11 -11.91 -31.45
CA ASN A 54 -19.42 -12.57 -31.60
C ASN A 54 -19.48 -13.66 -32.69
N THR A 55 -18.43 -13.82 -33.50
CA THR A 55 -18.36 -14.81 -34.59
C THR A 55 -17.76 -16.13 -34.15
N SER A 56 -16.86 -16.14 -33.17
CA SER A 56 -16.17 -17.35 -32.73
C SER A 56 -16.98 -18.06 -31.64
N THR A 57 -17.47 -19.28 -31.87
CA THR A 57 -18.23 -20.07 -30.88
C THR A 57 -17.37 -21.22 -30.33
N ALA A 58 -17.50 -21.50 -29.03
CA ALA A 58 -16.90 -22.69 -28.45
C ALA A 58 -17.70 -23.93 -28.89
N SER A 59 -17.03 -24.92 -29.44
CA SER A 59 -17.66 -26.14 -29.95
C SER A 59 -17.17 -27.37 -29.19
N LEU A 60 -18.10 -28.19 -28.71
CA LEU A 60 -17.81 -29.51 -28.16
C LEU A 60 -18.02 -30.56 -29.24
N GLN A 61 -16.94 -31.23 -29.64
CA GLN A 61 -16.97 -32.33 -30.60
C GLN A 61 -16.92 -33.65 -29.83
N LEU A 62 -17.96 -34.47 -30.01
CA LEU A 62 -18.11 -35.75 -29.36
C LEU A 62 -17.92 -36.86 -30.40
N HIS A 63 -16.81 -37.59 -30.32
CA HIS A 63 -16.57 -38.78 -31.14
C HIS A 63 -16.95 -40.01 -30.32
N THR A 64 -18.21 -40.41 -30.46
CA THR A 64 -18.84 -41.50 -29.72
C THR A 64 -19.02 -42.74 -30.58
N SER A 65 -19.14 -43.91 -29.94
CA SER A 65 -19.35 -45.16 -30.66
C SER A 65 -20.81 -45.31 -31.11
N PRO A 66 -21.08 -45.76 -32.35
CA PRO A 66 -22.43 -46.03 -32.82
C PRO A 66 -23.03 -47.20 -32.01
N GLY A 67 -24.20 -46.98 -31.39
CA GLY A 67 -24.93 -48.01 -30.63
C GLY A 67 -25.09 -47.76 -29.12
N CYS A 68 -24.59 -46.64 -28.57
CA CYS A 68 -24.74 -46.30 -27.15
C CYS A 68 -25.63 -45.04 -26.96
N ARG A 69 -26.38 -44.99 -25.84
CA ARG A 69 -27.16 -43.81 -25.44
C ARG A 69 -26.34 -42.96 -24.49
N TYR A 70 -26.09 -41.71 -24.87
CA TYR A 70 -25.29 -40.76 -24.10
C TYR A 70 -26.19 -39.68 -23.49
N THR A 71 -26.03 -39.40 -22.20
CA THR A 71 -26.69 -38.27 -21.54
C THR A 71 -25.64 -37.22 -21.21
N VAL A 72 -25.79 -36.01 -21.77
CA VAL A 72 -24.89 -34.88 -21.51
C VAL A 72 -25.51 -34.00 -20.44
N ARG A 73 -24.86 -33.88 -19.27
CA ARG A 73 -25.28 -32.98 -18.19
C ARG A 73 -24.27 -31.85 -18.00
N LEU A 74 -24.77 -30.62 -17.93
CA LEU A 74 -24.00 -29.41 -17.64
C LEU A 74 -24.15 -29.08 -16.15
N HIS A 75 -23.08 -29.22 -15.39
CA HIS A 75 -23.04 -28.82 -13.97
C HIS A 75 -22.22 -27.53 -13.82
N PRO A 76 -22.80 -26.43 -13.30
CA PRO A 76 -22.01 -25.26 -12.93
C PRO A 76 -21.12 -25.60 -11.73
N LEU A 77 -19.80 -25.45 -11.87
CA LEU A 77 -18.84 -25.67 -10.78
C LEU A 77 -18.76 -24.41 -9.90
N VAL A 78 -19.71 -24.26 -8.99
CA VAL A 78 -19.83 -23.10 -8.08
C VAL A 78 -18.60 -22.85 -7.19
N PRO A 79 -17.93 -23.85 -6.57
CA PRO A 79 -16.75 -23.58 -5.74
C PRO A 79 -15.51 -23.14 -6.55
N LYS A 80 -15.55 -23.18 -7.89
CA LYS A 80 -14.48 -22.66 -8.78
C LYS A 80 -14.77 -21.24 -9.30
N ALA A 81 -15.92 -20.65 -8.96
CA ALA A 81 -16.30 -19.31 -9.39
C ALA A 81 -15.46 -18.20 -8.70
N SER A 82 -15.12 -18.34 -7.42
CA SER A 82 -14.29 -17.38 -6.68
C SER A 82 -12.88 -17.24 -7.26
N CYS A 83 -12.25 -18.36 -7.63
CA CYS A 83 -10.94 -18.37 -8.29
C CYS A 83 -11.01 -17.76 -9.70
N SER A 84 -12.15 -17.87 -10.39
CA SER A 84 -12.37 -17.22 -11.68
C SER A 84 -12.48 -15.70 -11.53
N ILE A 85 -13.15 -15.19 -10.48
CA ILE A 85 -13.23 -13.74 -10.20
C ILE A 85 -11.83 -13.18 -9.93
N LEU A 86 -11.04 -13.83 -9.07
CA LEU A 86 -9.65 -13.43 -8.78
C LEU A 86 -8.77 -13.43 -10.04
N ARG A 87 -8.99 -14.37 -10.97
CA ARG A 87 -8.22 -14.44 -12.21
C ARG A 87 -8.49 -13.27 -13.16
N PHE A 88 -9.74 -12.83 -13.27
CA PHE A 88 -10.12 -11.72 -14.17
C PHE A 88 -10.00 -10.34 -13.52
N HIS A 89 -10.11 -10.24 -12.20
CA HIS A 89 -10.14 -8.97 -11.47
C HIS A 89 -8.93 -8.78 -10.55
N GLY A 90 -8.06 -9.79 -10.44
CA GLY A 90 -6.87 -9.75 -9.58
C GLY A 90 -5.85 -8.71 -10.03
N SER A 91 -5.81 -8.34 -11.31
CA SER A 91 -4.95 -7.26 -11.81
C SER A 91 -5.37 -5.87 -11.29
N CYS A 92 -6.66 -5.68 -10.97
CA CYS A 92 -7.16 -4.41 -10.42
C CYS A 92 -6.89 -4.28 -8.91
N LEU A 93 -6.72 -5.41 -8.20
CA LEU A 93 -6.59 -5.43 -6.75
C LEU A 93 -5.42 -4.59 -6.21
N PRO A 94 -4.19 -4.61 -6.78
CA PRO A 94 -3.08 -3.81 -6.28
C PRO A 94 -3.32 -2.30 -6.42
N VAL A 95 -4.14 -1.87 -7.38
CA VAL A 95 -4.53 -0.46 -7.53
C VAL A 95 -5.43 -0.03 -6.37
N TYR A 96 -6.41 -0.86 -6.00
CA TYR A 96 -7.27 -0.60 -4.84
C TYR A 96 -6.49 -0.62 -3.52
N ILE A 97 -5.47 -1.47 -3.39
CA ILE A 97 -4.53 -1.46 -2.26
C ILE A 97 -3.79 -0.12 -2.22
N ALA A 98 -3.22 0.31 -3.36
CA ALA A 98 -2.48 1.57 -3.47
C ALA A 98 -3.34 2.78 -3.11
N VAL A 99 -4.57 2.83 -3.63
CA VAL A 99 -5.54 3.89 -3.34
C VAL A 99 -5.92 3.90 -1.86
N SER A 100 -6.09 2.74 -1.23
CA SER A 100 -6.38 2.66 0.21
C SER A 100 -5.24 3.22 1.06
N ILE A 101 -4.00 2.90 0.71
CA ILE A 101 -2.79 3.45 1.37
C ILE A 101 -2.68 4.96 1.11
N LEU A 102 -3.06 5.42 -0.09
CA LEU A 102 -3.03 6.82 -0.46
C LEU A 102 -4.08 7.67 0.29
N LEU A 103 -5.28 7.13 0.49
CA LEU A 103 -6.35 7.73 1.29
C LEU A 103 -6.03 7.72 2.79
N MET A 104 -5.32 6.70 3.27
CA MET A 104 -4.82 6.66 4.63
C MET A 104 -3.81 7.79 4.88
N TYR A 105 -2.91 8.03 3.92
CA TYR A 105 -1.99 9.16 3.97
C TYR A 105 -2.72 10.52 3.87
N GLU A 106 -3.75 10.63 3.03
CA GLU A 106 -4.67 11.80 2.99
C GLU A 106 -5.26 12.09 4.38
N GLY A 107 -5.80 11.05 5.03
CA GLY A 107 -6.36 11.14 6.37
C GLY A 107 -5.36 11.62 7.41
N GLN A 108 -4.13 11.11 7.37
CA GLN A 108 -3.07 11.57 8.27
C GLN A 108 -2.71 13.04 8.04
N LEU A 109 -2.60 13.46 6.78
CA LEU A 109 -2.27 14.84 6.45
C LEU A 109 -3.40 15.81 6.83
N HIS A 110 -4.65 15.37 6.70
CA HIS A 110 -5.83 16.13 7.12
C HIS A 110 -5.94 16.23 8.65
N SER A 111 -5.62 15.15 9.38
CA SER A 111 -5.53 15.19 10.84
C SER A 111 -4.46 16.19 11.28
N LEU A 112 -3.26 16.11 10.69
CA LEU A 112 -2.17 17.03 10.99
C LEU A 112 -2.57 18.50 10.74
N LEU A 113 -3.38 18.76 9.72
CA LEU A 113 -3.88 20.11 9.42
C LEU A 113 -4.95 20.62 10.41
N THR A 114 -5.79 19.72 10.94
CA THR A 114 -6.98 20.10 11.72
C THR A 114 -6.72 20.04 13.23
N THR A 115 -6.10 18.97 13.71
CA THR A 115 -5.80 18.75 15.13
C THR A 115 -4.37 19.13 15.50
N GLY A 116 -3.47 19.25 14.50
CA GLY A 116 -2.05 19.48 14.74
C GLY A 116 -1.27 18.22 15.12
N HIS A 117 -1.95 17.07 15.24
CA HIS A 117 -1.40 15.80 15.70
C HIS A 117 -1.56 14.71 14.64
N THR A 118 -0.61 13.78 14.61
CA THR A 118 -0.71 12.61 13.72
C THR A 118 -1.47 11.47 14.39
N VAL A 119 -2.17 10.67 13.58
CA VAL A 119 -3.03 9.59 14.08
C VAL A 119 -2.44 8.24 13.68
N GLU A 120 -2.55 7.27 14.60
CA GLU A 120 -2.19 5.88 14.38
C GLU A 120 -2.77 5.32 13.07
N LEU A 121 -2.00 4.47 12.41
CA LEU A 121 -2.24 4.06 11.04
C LEU A 121 -3.60 3.39 10.80
N GLY A 122 -3.99 2.46 11.67
CA GLY A 122 -5.28 1.77 11.56
C GLY A 122 -6.48 2.69 11.74
N LYS A 123 -6.36 3.70 12.62
CA LYS A 123 -7.39 4.72 12.83
C LYS A 123 -7.49 5.66 11.63
N ALA A 124 -6.36 6.09 11.07
CA ALA A 124 -6.34 6.92 9.87
C ALA A 124 -6.96 6.21 8.65
N LEU A 125 -6.64 4.92 8.46
CA LEU A 125 -7.16 4.11 7.37
C LEU A 125 -8.68 3.90 7.49
N SER A 126 -9.17 3.48 8.65
CA SER A 126 -10.61 3.25 8.87
C SER A 126 -11.45 4.53 8.76
N ALA A 127 -10.88 5.69 9.13
CA ALA A 127 -11.54 6.98 8.97
C ALA A 127 -11.64 7.43 7.50
N SER A 128 -10.62 7.14 6.67
CA SER A 128 -10.42 7.78 5.37
C SER A 128 -10.70 6.87 4.17
N ALA A 129 -10.45 5.56 4.28
CA ALA A 129 -10.67 4.58 3.21
C ALA A 129 -12.15 4.19 3.09
N LYS A 130 -12.98 5.16 2.75
CA LYS A 130 -14.42 4.98 2.55
C LYS A 130 -14.73 4.89 1.05
N PRO A 131 -15.35 3.81 0.56
CA PRO A 131 -15.59 3.60 -0.87
C PRO A 131 -16.38 4.73 -1.55
N PHE A 132 -17.31 5.35 -0.80
CA PHE A 132 -18.15 6.44 -1.31
C PHE A 132 -17.39 7.73 -1.65
N ARG A 133 -16.13 7.89 -1.23
CA ARG A 133 -15.31 9.05 -1.61
C ARG A 133 -14.75 8.95 -3.02
N VAL A 134 -14.55 7.72 -3.53
CA VAL A 134 -13.82 7.47 -4.79
C VAL A 134 -14.72 6.86 -5.85
N ILE A 135 -15.47 5.80 -5.52
CA ILE A 135 -16.27 5.03 -6.49
C ILE A 135 -17.36 5.88 -7.16
N PRO A 136 -18.17 6.69 -6.44
CA PRO A 136 -19.21 7.50 -7.07
C PRO A 136 -18.64 8.52 -8.06
N VAL A 137 -17.50 9.13 -7.75
CA VAL A 137 -16.88 10.14 -8.62
C VAL A 137 -16.47 9.51 -9.95
N ILE A 138 -15.93 8.30 -9.91
CA ILE A 138 -15.55 7.55 -11.12
C ILE A 138 -16.77 7.20 -11.95
N ASN A 139 -17.86 6.73 -11.31
CA ASN A 139 -19.10 6.42 -12.01
C ASN A 139 -19.72 7.67 -12.66
N ILE A 140 -19.70 8.82 -11.98
CA ILE A 140 -20.12 10.09 -12.53
C ILE A 140 -19.25 10.46 -13.73
N LEU A 141 -17.92 10.31 -13.62
CA LEU A 141 -17.00 10.59 -14.72
C LEU A 141 -17.27 9.68 -15.94
N LEU A 142 -17.45 8.38 -15.73
CA LEU A 142 -17.83 7.43 -16.79
C LEU A 142 -19.16 7.81 -17.44
N TYR A 143 -20.15 8.23 -16.66
CA TYR A 143 -21.41 8.72 -17.17
C TYR A 143 -21.23 10.00 -18.00
N LEU A 144 -20.42 10.96 -17.54
CA LEU A 144 -20.10 12.16 -18.32
C LEU A 144 -19.39 11.82 -19.64
N LEU A 145 -18.44 10.88 -19.63
CA LEU A 145 -17.76 10.40 -20.85
C LEU A 145 -18.70 9.72 -21.85
N SER A 146 -19.85 9.20 -21.40
CA SER A 146 -20.88 8.70 -22.32
C SER A 146 -21.61 9.81 -23.08
N VAL A 147 -21.47 11.07 -22.66
CA VAL A 147 -22.11 12.23 -23.30
C VAL A 147 -21.18 12.86 -24.33
N GLY A 148 -21.65 12.96 -25.58
CA GLY A 148 -20.83 13.36 -26.73
C GLY A 148 -20.12 14.72 -26.61
N TRP A 149 -20.74 15.72 -25.97
CA TRP A 149 -20.09 17.03 -25.77
C TRP A 149 -18.90 16.95 -24.82
N PHE A 150 -19.00 16.14 -23.77
CA PHE A 150 -17.91 15.96 -22.80
C PHE A 150 -16.82 15.07 -23.39
N GLN A 151 -17.19 14.02 -24.14
CA GLN A 151 -16.23 13.19 -24.89
C GLN A 151 -15.43 14.02 -25.91
N ALA A 152 -16.09 14.96 -26.61
CA ALA A 152 -15.42 15.88 -27.54
C ALA A 152 -14.47 16.85 -26.82
N GLY A 153 -14.85 17.35 -25.64
CA GLY A 153 -13.94 18.14 -24.80
C GLY A 153 -12.75 17.33 -24.28
N TRP A 154 -12.99 16.08 -23.88
CA TRP A 154 -11.98 15.15 -23.40
C TRP A 154 -10.93 14.82 -24.48
N SER A 155 -11.40 14.56 -25.70
CA SER A 155 -10.52 14.28 -26.84
C SER A 155 -9.77 15.53 -27.31
N ALA A 156 -10.40 16.71 -27.28
CA ALA A 156 -9.74 17.98 -27.57
C ALA A 156 -8.60 18.29 -26.58
N LEU A 157 -8.73 17.87 -25.31
CA LEU A 157 -7.70 18.01 -24.30
C LEU A 157 -6.59 16.94 -24.38
N SER A 158 -6.65 16.05 -25.38
CA SER A 158 -5.71 14.94 -25.59
C SER A 158 -5.51 14.03 -24.36
N LEU A 159 -6.53 13.93 -23.49
CA LEU A 159 -6.47 13.10 -22.30
C LEU A 159 -6.59 11.60 -22.67
N PRO A 160 -5.83 10.71 -22.00
CA PRO A 160 -5.92 9.28 -22.25
C PRO A 160 -7.33 8.75 -21.93
N PRO A 161 -7.77 7.67 -22.60
CA PRO A 161 -9.03 7.02 -22.26
C PRO A 161 -8.98 6.49 -20.81
N LEU A 162 -10.12 6.51 -20.13
CA LEU A 162 -10.26 5.93 -18.80
C LEU A 162 -10.00 4.41 -18.88
N ASP A 163 -9.29 3.88 -17.88
CA ASP A 163 -9.09 2.43 -17.72
C ASP A 163 -10.42 1.82 -17.21
N VAL A 164 -11.38 1.63 -18.10
CA VAL A 164 -12.65 0.98 -17.77
C VAL A 164 -12.39 -0.52 -17.60
N PRO A 165 -12.70 -1.14 -16.45
CA PRO A 165 -12.66 -2.58 -16.35
C PRO A 165 -13.64 -3.16 -17.40
N PRO A 166 -13.35 -4.34 -17.99
CA PRO A 166 -14.13 -4.93 -19.10
C PRO A 166 -15.60 -5.26 -18.78
N LEU A 167 -16.06 -4.88 -17.59
CA LEU A 167 -17.40 -5.09 -17.03
C LEU A 167 -18.49 -4.22 -17.65
N SER A 168 -18.15 -3.17 -18.41
CA SER A 168 -19.16 -2.22 -18.91
C SER A 168 -20.02 -2.74 -20.07
N GLU A 169 -19.61 -3.80 -20.77
CA GLU A 169 -20.31 -4.20 -22.02
C GLU A 169 -21.33 -5.34 -21.90
N GLU A 170 -21.31 -6.19 -20.86
CA GLU A 170 -22.30 -7.31 -20.75
C GLU A 170 -22.84 -7.55 -19.32
N GLY A 171 -22.48 -6.74 -18.31
CA GLY A 171 -22.84 -6.99 -16.91
C GLY A 171 -23.09 -5.71 -16.12
N GLY A 172 -23.98 -4.85 -16.62
CA GLY A 172 -24.23 -3.50 -16.09
C GLY A 172 -24.48 -3.42 -14.58
N ASP A 173 -25.16 -4.42 -13.99
CA ASP A 173 -25.57 -4.35 -12.58
C ASP A 173 -24.52 -4.87 -11.60
N TRP A 174 -23.63 -5.77 -12.03
CA TRP A 174 -22.64 -6.40 -11.14
C TRP A 174 -21.32 -5.63 -11.03
N SER A 175 -21.06 -4.71 -11.97
CA SER A 175 -19.80 -3.96 -12.04
C SER A 175 -19.54 -3.11 -10.78
N LEU A 176 -20.58 -2.46 -10.28
CA LEU A 176 -20.50 -1.61 -9.08
C LEU A 176 -20.25 -2.45 -7.82
N LEU A 177 -20.95 -3.59 -7.70
CA LEU A 177 -20.75 -4.51 -6.59
C LEU A 177 -19.33 -5.09 -6.60
N MET A 178 -18.81 -5.47 -7.77
CA MET A 178 -17.44 -5.98 -7.88
C MET A 178 -16.38 -4.92 -7.53
N SER A 179 -16.56 -3.68 -8.00
CA SER A 179 -15.65 -2.57 -7.65
C SER A 179 -15.67 -2.26 -6.15
N LEU A 180 -16.85 -2.31 -5.52
CA LEU A 180 -17.00 -2.18 -4.07
C LEU A 180 -16.29 -3.31 -3.32
N LEU A 181 -16.48 -4.56 -3.74
CA LEU A 181 -15.82 -5.72 -3.13
C LEU A 181 -14.30 -5.63 -3.26
N LEU A 182 -13.78 -5.30 -4.44
CA LEU A 182 -12.34 -5.12 -4.67
C LEU A 182 -11.77 -3.99 -3.82
N PHE A 183 -12.49 -2.89 -3.65
CA PHE A 183 -12.09 -1.81 -2.75
C PHE A 183 -12.03 -2.28 -1.29
N MET A 184 -13.04 -3.02 -0.82
CA MET A 184 -13.07 -3.56 0.55
C MET A 184 -11.96 -4.60 0.79
N PHE A 185 -11.68 -5.46 -0.17
CA PHE A 185 -10.52 -6.36 -0.09
C PHE A 185 -9.21 -5.58 -0.12
N GLY A 186 -9.10 -4.56 -0.97
CA GLY A 186 -7.93 -3.69 -1.06
C GLY A 186 -7.63 -2.96 0.25
N SER A 187 -8.66 -2.42 0.90
CA SER A 187 -8.53 -1.74 2.20
C SER A 187 -8.21 -2.71 3.33
N ALA A 188 -8.79 -3.91 3.32
CA ALA A 188 -8.42 -4.97 4.27
C ALA A 188 -6.96 -5.41 4.11
N ILE A 189 -6.50 -5.62 2.87
CA ILE A 189 -5.10 -5.98 2.60
C ILE A 189 -4.17 -4.83 2.99
N ALA A 190 -4.54 -3.57 2.72
CA ALA A 190 -3.76 -2.42 3.15
C ALA A 190 -3.66 -2.34 4.69
N TYR A 191 -4.76 -2.60 5.41
CA TYR A 191 -4.78 -2.64 6.87
C TYR A 191 -3.85 -3.72 7.43
N TRP A 192 -4.06 -4.97 7.00
CA TRP A 192 -3.27 -6.11 7.49
C TRP A 192 -1.81 -6.02 7.04
N GLY A 193 -1.55 -5.53 5.84
CA GLY A 193 -0.20 -5.29 5.34
C GLY A 193 0.54 -4.22 6.14
N SER A 194 -0.14 -3.12 6.48
CA SER A 194 0.42 -2.07 7.33
C SER A 194 0.65 -2.55 8.77
N ALA A 195 -0.29 -3.32 9.32
CA ALA A 195 -0.16 -3.93 10.65
C ALA A 195 1.01 -4.93 10.69
N LEU A 196 1.14 -5.77 9.66
CA LEU A 196 2.24 -6.72 9.52
C LEU A 196 3.58 -6.00 9.39
N LEU A 197 3.66 -4.91 8.60
CA LEU A 197 4.85 -4.10 8.49
C LEU A 197 5.23 -3.51 9.86
N GLY A 198 4.28 -2.90 10.57
CA GLY A 198 4.51 -2.36 11.92
C GLY A 198 4.97 -3.42 12.93
N LEU A 199 4.38 -4.63 12.88
CA LEU A 199 4.80 -5.76 13.72
C LEU A 199 6.21 -6.25 13.34
N SER A 200 6.51 -6.38 12.05
CA SER A 200 7.81 -6.83 11.58
C SER A 200 8.93 -5.86 11.99
N LEU A 201 8.70 -4.56 11.84
CA LEU A 201 9.61 -3.52 12.32
C LEU A 201 9.76 -3.60 13.84
N SER A 202 8.66 -3.90 14.53
CA SER A 202 8.69 -4.06 15.98
C SER A 202 9.59 -5.18 16.43
N LEU A 203 9.49 -6.34 15.78
CA LEU A 203 10.31 -7.50 16.06
C LEU A 203 11.78 -7.24 15.69
N LEU A 204 12.04 -6.62 14.53
CA LEU A 204 13.39 -6.29 14.07
C LEU A 204 14.10 -5.25 14.95
N SER A 205 13.34 -4.37 15.61
CA SER A 205 13.89 -3.36 16.52
C SER A 205 14.56 -3.96 17.73
N VAL A 206 14.04 -5.08 18.26
CA VAL A 206 14.49 -5.67 19.52
C VAL A 206 15.96 -6.12 19.44
N PRO A 207 16.36 -6.98 18.48
CA PRO A 207 17.77 -7.36 18.35
C PRO A 207 18.62 -6.16 17.95
N LEU A 208 18.10 -5.25 17.12
CA LEU A 208 18.84 -4.07 16.69
C LEU A 208 19.13 -3.12 17.86
N SER A 209 18.22 -3.01 18.83
CA SER A 209 18.40 -2.19 20.04
C SER A 209 19.43 -2.76 21.01
N ALA A 210 19.67 -4.09 20.97
CA ALA A 210 20.74 -4.72 21.73
C ALA A 210 22.12 -4.46 21.10
N ILE A 211 22.18 -4.32 19.78
CA ILE A 211 23.43 -4.11 19.02
C ILE A 211 23.81 -2.62 18.96
N HIS A 212 22.83 -1.74 18.72
CA HIS A 212 23.04 -0.31 18.63
C HIS A 212 22.41 0.39 19.84
N ARG A 213 23.25 1.04 20.67
CA ARG A 213 22.76 1.90 21.75
C ARG A 213 21.89 3.01 21.15
N PRO A 214 20.59 3.09 21.47
CA PRO A 214 19.72 4.12 20.93
C PRO A 214 20.19 5.48 21.45
N SER A 215 20.50 6.38 20.52
CA SER A 215 20.75 7.78 20.81
C SER A 215 19.43 8.42 21.25
N THR A 216 19.39 8.93 22.48
CA THR A 216 18.19 9.56 23.07
C THR A 216 17.87 10.93 22.50
N SER A 217 18.71 11.49 21.61
CA SER A 217 18.41 12.79 21.01
C SER A 217 17.58 12.64 19.72
N PRO A 218 16.42 13.33 19.63
CA PRO A 218 15.58 13.34 18.43
C PRO A 218 16.28 13.93 17.20
N SER A 219 17.41 14.62 17.38
CA SER A 219 18.24 15.18 16.31
C SER A 219 19.32 14.24 15.77
N SER A 220 19.67 13.13 16.45
CA SER A 220 20.80 12.26 16.10
C SER A 220 20.57 11.36 14.86
N GLY A 221 19.40 11.46 14.22
CA GLY A 221 19.07 10.74 13.00
C GLY A 221 19.05 11.59 11.72
N ARG A 222 19.16 12.92 11.83
CA ARG A 222 19.12 13.80 10.65
C ARG A 222 20.45 13.74 9.93
N LEU A 223 20.43 13.17 8.71
CA LEU A 223 21.56 13.27 7.80
C LEU A 223 21.77 14.74 7.47
N GLY A 224 22.96 15.28 7.75
CA GLY A 224 23.26 16.68 7.45
C GLY A 224 23.05 16.99 5.97
N SER A 225 22.69 18.23 5.63
CA SER A 225 22.33 18.64 4.26
C SER A 225 23.36 18.21 3.20
N ARG A 226 24.66 18.32 3.53
CA ARG A 226 25.76 17.84 2.67
C ARG A 226 25.72 16.32 2.46
N GLY A 227 25.45 15.55 3.51
CA GLY A 227 25.31 14.09 3.43
C GLY A 227 24.10 13.67 2.61
N GLN A 228 22.99 14.42 2.70
CA GLN A 228 21.79 14.16 1.89
C GLN A 228 22.04 14.38 0.41
N ILE A 229 22.68 15.49 0.04
CA ILE A 229 23.03 15.77 -1.37
C ILE A 229 23.98 14.69 -1.89
N SER A 230 25.01 14.32 -1.11
CA SER A 230 25.92 13.23 -1.48
C SER A 230 25.20 11.91 -1.69
N LEU A 231 24.24 11.57 -0.81
CA LEU A 231 23.45 10.35 -0.93
C LEU A 231 22.54 10.37 -2.16
N MET A 232 21.88 11.50 -2.44
CA MET A 232 21.06 11.66 -3.65
C MET A 232 21.89 11.46 -4.92
N VAL A 233 23.03 12.16 -5.04
CA VAL A 233 23.90 12.04 -6.20
C VAL A 233 24.37 10.60 -6.38
N PHE A 234 24.78 9.94 -5.30
CA PHE A 234 25.19 8.54 -5.34
C PHE A 234 24.07 7.61 -5.84
N LEU A 235 22.85 7.74 -5.32
CA LEU A 235 21.72 6.91 -5.73
C LEU A 235 21.26 7.19 -7.16
N VAL A 236 21.34 8.44 -7.62
CA VAL A 236 21.06 8.81 -9.02
C VAL A 236 22.10 8.20 -9.96
N VAL A 237 23.38 8.20 -9.59
CA VAL A 237 24.44 7.53 -10.36
C VAL A 237 24.19 6.02 -10.43
N ILE A 238 23.74 5.39 -9.34
CA ILE A 238 23.35 3.96 -9.37
C ILE A 238 22.19 3.74 -10.34
N CYS A 239 21.16 4.60 -10.30
CA CYS A 239 20.01 4.52 -11.20
C CYS A 239 20.43 4.63 -12.68
N TRP A 240 21.42 5.49 -12.97
CA TRP A 240 21.94 5.68 -14.32
C TRP A 240 22.77 4.49 -14.81
N THR A 241 23.65 3.96 -13.95
CA THR A 241 24.65 2.95 -14.33
C THR A 241 24.12 1.52 -14.30
N THR A 242 23.07 1.24 -13.52
CA THR A 242 22.57 -0.12 -13.29
C THR A 242 21.11 -0.27 -13.70
N CYS A 243 20.19 -0.41 -12.73
CA CYS A 243 18.75 -0.38 -12.91
C CYS A 243 18.11 0.51 -11.84
N GLY A 244 17.04 1.22 -12.19
CA GLY A 244 16.31 2.08 -11.24
C GLY A 244 15.70 1.30 -10.08
N ALA A 245 15.35 0.03 -10.30
CA ALA A 245 14.83 -0.84 -9.24
C ALA A 245 15.86 -1.09 -8.12
N LEU A 246 17.15 -1.24 -8.44
CA LEU A 246 18.21 -1.38 -7.44
C LEU A 246 18.33 -0.11 -6.58
N ALA A 247 18.36 1.06 -7.22
CA ALA A 247 18.43 2.34 -6.52
C ALA A 247 17.23 2.54 -5.58
N LEU A 248 16.02 2.14 -6.01
CA LEU A 248 14.82 2.15 -5.18
C LEU A 248 14.91 1.20 -3.99
N ILE A 249 15.41 -0.03 -4.18
CA ILE A 249 15.60 -0.99 -3.10
C ILE A 249 16.61 -0.47 -2.07
N ILE A 250 17.75 0.07 -2.51
CA ILE A 250 18.76 0.66 -1.61
C ILE A 250 18.15 1.82 -0.82
N THR A 251 17.42 2.71 -1.49
CA THR A 251 16.72 3.84 -0.86
C THR A 251 15.71 3.36 0.17
N TYR A 252 14.93 2.33 -0.16
CA TYR A 252 13.97 1.71 0.75
C TYR A 252 14.66 1.13 1.99
N LEU A 253 15.78 0.43 1.84
CA LEU A 253 16.54 -0.13 2.97
C LEU A 253 17.10 0.98 3.90
N ILE A 254 17.61 2.06 3.32
CA ILE A 254 18.09 3.22 4.08
C ILE A 254 16.94 3.88 4.85
N TYR A 255 15.79 4.04 4.20
CA TYR A 255 14.59 4.62 4.83
C TYR A 255 14.03 3.70 5.93
N LEU A 256 14.00 2.38 5.67
CA LEU A 256 13.62 1.34 6.62
C LEU A 256 14.49 1.43 7.89
N TYR A 257 15.80 1.59 7.72
CA TYR A 257 16.72 1.77 8.84
C TYR A 257 16.41 3.02 9.68
N LYS A 258 16.05 4.15 9.05
CA LYS A 258 15.59 5.34 9.79
C LYS A 258 14.35 5.05 10.62
N VAL A 259 13.33 4.40 10.03
CA VAL A 259 12.09 4.06 10.74
C VAL A 259 12.38 3.11 11.91
N LEU A 260 13.24 2.12 11.71
CA LEU A 260 13.70 1.24 12.79
C LEU A 260 14.37 2.02 13.92
N ARG A 261 15.22 3.01 13.61
CA ARG A 261 15.83 3.87 14.63
C ARG A 261 14.79 4.68 15.41
N LEU A 262 13.80 5.28 14.73
CA LEU A 262 12.72 6.02 15.39
C LEU A 262 11.90 5.11 16.31
N GLN A 263 11.64 3.88 15.87
CA GLN A 263 10.90 2.92 16.66
C GLN A 263 11.69 2.42 17.88
N MET A 264 13.02 2.29 17.76
CA MET A 264 13.90 2.03 18.91
C MET A 264 13.85 3.18 19.92
N SER A 265 13.93 4.44 19.48
CA SER A 265 13.84 5.60 20.37
C SER A 265 12.50 5.69 21.09
N GLU A 266 11.38 5.48 20.40
CA GLU A 266 10.04 5.48 21.00
C GLU A 266 9.93 4.40 22.08
N ARG A 267 10.40 3.16 21.82
CA ARG A 267 10.40 2.08 22.81
C ARG A 267 11.24 2.40 24.03
N THR A 268 12.46 2.89 23.83
CA THR A 268 13.34 3.25 24.95
C THR A 268 12.71 4.34 25.80
N LEU A 269 12.11 5.35 25.17
CA LEU A 269 11.46 6.44 25.89
C LEU A 269 10.21 5.99 26.64
N LYS A 270 9.35 5.15 26.04
CA LYS A 270 8.24 4.49 26.75
C LYS A 270 8.71 3.67 27.94
N HIS A 271 9.80 2.92 27.79
CA HIS A 271 10.36 2.11 28.86
C HIS A 271 10.91 2.97 30.00
N VAL A 272 11.64 4.04 29.68
CA VAL A 272 12.15 5.01 30.67
C VAL A 272 11.01 5.68 31.42
N LEU A 273 9.95 6.11 30.72
CA LEU A 273 8.76 6.71 31.32
C LEU A 273 7.98 5.74 32.21
N ASN A 274 7.90 4.46 31.84
CA ASN A 274 7.25 3.43 32.67
C ASN A 274 8.06 3.09 33.94
N LEU A 275 9.39 3.30 33.91
CA LEU A 275 10.27 3.12 35.07
C LEU A 275 10.42 4.38 35.92
N ALA A 276 10.05 5.56 35.39
CA ALA A 276 10.02 6.78 36.17
C ALA A 276 9.08 6.57 37.37
N PRO A 277 9.50 6.87 38.61
CA PRO A 277 8.64 6.71 39.76
C PRO A 277 7.39 7.55 39.52
N ARG A 278 6.24 6.88 39.36
CA ARG A 278 4.96 7.57 39.53
C ARG A 278 4.99 8.08 40.96
N GLN A 279 5.32 9.36 41.16
CA GLN A 279 5.00 10.01 42.42
C GLN A 279 3.52 9.77 42.60
N SER A 280 3.21 8.90 43.54
CA SER A 280 1.86 8.65 43.96
C SER A 280 1.29 10.02 44.26
N SER A 281 0.31 10.46 43.49
CA SER A 281 -0.79 11.26 44.04
C SER A 281 -1.51 10.36 45.06
N GLY A 282 -0.80 10.06 46.13
CA GLY A 282 -1.25 9.37 47.31
C GLY A 282 -2.03 10.41 48.08
N ARG A 283 -3.33 10.24 48.03
CA ARG A 283 -4.28 10.79 48.98
C ARG A 283 -3.82 10.37 50.39
N ALA A 284 -2.99 11.19 51.02
CA ALA A 284 -2.67 11.13 52.43
C ALA A 284 -3.00 12.50 53.01
N ALA A 285 -4.23 12.62 53.50
CA ALA A 285 -4.54 13.61 54.50
C ALA A 285 -3.68 13.31 55.74
N GLY A 286 -2.85 14.26 56.14
CA GLY A 286 -2.06 14.18 57.36
C GLY A 286 -0.88 15.16 57.32
N PRO A 287 -0.74 16.07 58.29
CA PRO A 287 0.36 17.04 58.30
C PRO A 287 1.65 16.32 58.70
N GLY A 288 2.44 15.93 57.69
CA GLY A 288 3.78 15.37 57.88
C GLY A 288 4.79 16.49 58.15
N VAL A 289 5.02 16.72 59.45
CA VAL A 289 6.09 17.55 60.00
C VAL A 289 7.43 17.20 59.36
N CYS A 290 8.04 18.17 58.66
CA CYS A 290 9.46 18.09 58.32
C CYS A 290 10.26 18.38 59.58
N VAL A 291 10.84 17.33 60.18
CA VAL A 291 11.82 17.45 61.25
C VAL A 291 13.09 18.06 60.65
N LYS A 292 13.33 19.34 60.94
CA LYS A 292 14.66 19.95 60.80
C LYS A 292 15.52 19.44 61.96
N GLU A 293 16.55 18.67 61.64
CA GLU A 293 17.66 18.43 62.57
C GLU A 293 18.34 19.77 62.88
N GLY A 294 18.50 20.03 64.18
CA GLY A 294 18.99 21.30 64.70
C GLY A 294 20.49 21.49 64.50
N GLY A 295 20.85 22.70 64.08
CA GLY A 295 22.17 23.30 64.18
C GLY A 295 21.97 24.80 64.41
N GLY A 296 22.52 25.31 65.51
CA GLY A 296 22.09 26.54 66.18
C GLY A 296 22.42 27.87 65.50
N GLY A 297 21.83 28.93 66.06
CA GLY A 297 22.28 30.32 65.88
C GLY A 297 21.22 31.22 65.24
N ALA A 298 20.50 31.97 66.08
CA ALA A 298 19.69 33.11 65.66
C ALA A 298 20.58 34.33 65.38
N VAL A 299 20.21 35.15 64.37
CA VAL A 299 19.86 36.59 64.47
C VAL A 299 19.84 37.24 63.06
N GLU A 300 18.67 37.80 62.75
CA GLU A 300 18.29 38.94 61.87
C GLU A 300 18.93 39.21 60.49
N ALA A 301 18.08 39.35 59.45
CA ALA A 301 17.65 40.67 58.89
C ALA A 301 17.27 40.61 57.38
N LEU A 302 16.04 41.09 57.08
CA LEU A 302 15.61 41.90 55.91
C LEU A 302 15.92 41.48 54.45
N GLY A 303 14.86 41.30 53.64
CA GLY A 303 14.87 41.60 52.19
C GLY A 303 14.14 40.58 51.28
N PRO A 304 13.28 41.01 50.33
CA PRO A 304 12.41 40.13 49.55
C PRO A 304 13.08 39.67 48.24
N GLU A 305 12.45 38.68 47.60
CA GLU A 305 12.58 38.24 46.19
C GLU A 305 13.00 36.77 46.01
N GLY A 306 12.34 36.12 45.05
CA GLY A 306 13.01 35.11 44.24
C GLY A 306 12.56 33.67 44.44
N SER A 307 11.68 33.25 43.53
CA SER A 307 11.66 31.91 42.95
C SER A 307 11.11 30.77 43.80
N ALA A 308 9.79 30.56 43.67
CA ALA A 308 9.22 29.23 43.73
C ALA A 308 9.92 28.35 42.68
N VAL A 309 10.81 27.48 43.13
CA VAL A 309 11.44 26.44 42.29
C VAL A 309 10.34 25.46 41.87
N SER A 310 9.89 25.62 40.63
CA SER A 310 9.00 24.70 39.92
C SER A 310 9.77 23.42 39.57
N CYS A 311 9.58 22.36 40.36
CA CYS A 311 10.11 21.03 40.09
C CYS A 311 9.17 20.16 39.23
N ASN A 312 8.50 20.74 38.22
CA ASN A 312 7.65 19.98 37.28
C ASN A 312 8.23 19.92 35.84
N GLY A 313 9.41 20.50 35.61
CA GLY A 313 9.96 20.67 34.26
C GLY A 313 10.54 19.40 33.61
N SER A 314 11.17 18.49 34.37
CA SER A 314 11.84 17.33 33.80
C SER A 314 10.89 16.24 33.30
N ASP A 315 9.80 16.00 34.02
CA ASP A 315 8.84 14.94 33.66
C ASP A 315 8.00 15.34 32.44
N LEU A 316 7.55 16.60 32.38
CA LEU A 316 6.79 17.13 31.24
C LEU A 316 7.61 17.14 29.94
N VAL A 317 8.93 17.38 30.02
CA VAL A 317 9.83 17.33 28.87
C VAL A 317 9.98 15.92 28.32
N SER A 318 9.97 14.88 29.17
CA SER A 318 10.08 13.49 28.70
C SER A 318 8.81 12.97 28.01
N VAL A 319 7.63 13.40 28.46
CA VAL A 319 6.33 13.01 27.86
C VAL A 319 6.09 13.71 26.53
N SER A 320 6.38 15.01 26.43
CA SER A 320 6.26 15.75 25.16
C SER A 320 7.20 15.22 24.07
N VAL A 321 8.44 14.89 24.44
CA VAL A 321 9.39 14.24 23.51
C VAL A 321 8.89 12.86 23.07
N LEU A 322 8.17 12.12 23.94
CA LEU A 322 7.57 10.85 23.54
C LEU A 322 6.45 11.04 22.53
N GLU A 323 5.61 12.04 22.72
CA GLU A 323 4.53 12.36 21.79
C GLU A 323 5.10 12.77 20.43
N ASP A 324 6.03 13.73 20.39
CA ASP A 324 6.68 14.17 19.15
C ASP A 324 7.36 13.02 18.40
N THR A 325 8.07 12.13 19.11
CA THR A 325 8.73 10.97 18.48
C THR A 325 7.75 9.91 18.00
N SER A 326 6.63 9.72 18.71
CA SER A 326 5.54 8.83 18.29
C SER A 326 4.88 9.36 17.01
N GLU A 327 4.70 10.67 16.91
CA GLU A 327 4.09 11.29 15.74
C GLU A 327 4.98 11.22 14.50
N ASP A 328 6.27 11.53 14.66
CA ASP A 328 7.27 11.34 13.61
C ASP A 328 7.32 9.88 13.15
N LEU A 329 7.24 8.93 14.08
CA LEU A 329 7.19 7.51 13.76
C LEU A 329 5.95 7.16 12.93
N TYR A 330 4.76 7.62 13.33
CA TYR A 330 3.53 7.33 12.60
C TYR A 330 3.57 7.88 11.18
N LEU A 331 4.05 9.11 11.00
CA LEU A 331 4.23 9.71 9.68
C LEU A 331 5.24 8.93 8.84
N HIS A 332 6.42 8.61 9.37
CA HIS A 332 7.42 7.89 8.58
C HIS A 332 7.01 6.44 8.28
N LEU A 333 6.20 5.81 9.13
CA LEU A 333 5.63 4.49 8.87
C LEU A 333 4.66 4.52 7.68
N THR A 334 3.87 5.58 7.51
CA THR A 334 2.95 5.70 6.36
C THR A 334 3.68 5.97 5.07
N LEU A 335 4.69 6.84 5.12
CA LEU A 335 5.59 7.09 4.00
C LEU A 335 6.35 5.81 3.59
N LEU A 336 6.83 5.02 4.55
CA LEU A 336 7.46 3.73 4.28
C LEU A 336 6.46 2.75 3.65
N THR A 337 5.24 2.66 4.18
CA THR A 337 4.17 1.82 3.61
C THR A 337 3.86 2.19 2.16
N LEU A 338 3.81 3.50 1.88
CA LEU A 338 3.57 4.01 0.52
C LEU A 338 4.75 3.69 -0.41
N LEU A 339 6.00 3.75 0.08
CA LEU A 339 7.21 3.43 -0.67
C LEU A 339 7.37 1.92 -0.94
N THR A 340 6.78 1.05 -0.11
CA THR A 340 6.77 -0.41 -0.33
C THR A 340 6.12 -0.80 -1.67
N LEU A 341 5.10 -0.06 -2.10
CA LEU A 341 4.36 -0.36 -3.33
C LEU A 341 5.22 -0.18 -4.60
N PRO A 342 5.89 0.97 -4.84
CA PRO A 342 6.83 1.11 -5.95
C PRO A 342 7.94 0.06 -5.94
N VAL A 343 8.49 -0.28 -4.76
CA VAL A 343 9.53 -1.31 -4.64
C VAL A 343 9.00 -2.67 -5.11
N LEU A 344 7.81 -3.06 -4.65
CA LEU A 344 7.17 -4.32 -5.05
C LEU A 344 6.83 -4.35 -6.55
N LEU A 345 6.35 -3.24 -7.10
CA LEU A 345 6.05 -3.11 -8.54
C LEU A 345 7.32 -3.15 -9.41
N SER A 346 8.46 -2.72 -8.87
CA SER A 346 9.77 -2.77 -9.56
C SER A 346 10.50 -4.11 -9.41
N ALA A 347 9.97 -5.05 -8.61
CA ALA A 347 10.61 -6.34 -8.35
C ALA A 347 10.88 -7.18 -9.61
N PRO A 348 9.98 -7.24 -10.63
CA PRO A 348 10.27 -7.97 -11.86
C PRO A 348 11.50 -7.43 -12.60
N SER A 349 11.66 -6.10 -12.68
CA SER A 349 12.83 -5.45 -13.29
C SER A 349 14.12 -5.79 -12.55
N PHE A 350 14.07 -5.79 -11.21
CA PHE A 350 15.21 -6.18 -10.38
C PHE A 350 15.58 -7.66 -10.56
N ILE A 351 14.59 -8.57 -10.57
CA ILE A 351 14.82 -10.01 -10.75
C ILE A 351 15.41 -10.28 -12.14
N TYR A 352 14.94 -9.58 -13.17
CA TYR A 352 15.48 -9.72 -14.51
C TYR A 352 16.92 -9.21 -14.59
N TRP A 353 17.19 -8.01 -14.06
CA TRP A 353 18.54 -7.44 -14.01
C TRP A 353 19.51 -8.34 -13.24
N THR A 354 19.15 -8.83 -12.05
CA THR A 354 20.02 -9.73 -11.25
C THR A 354 20.39 -11.01 -11.99
N LYS A 355 19.47 -11.58 -12.81
CA LYS A 355 19.77 -12.73 -13.65
C LYS A 355 20.67 -12.39 -14.84
N ASN A 356 20.56 -11.17 -15.37
CA ASN A 356 21.30 -10.72 -16.54
C ASN A 356 22.64 -10.03 -16.22
N LEU A 357 23.00 -9.90 -14.93
CA LEU A 357 24.21 -9.25 -14.43
C LEU A 357 25.52 -9.74 -15.09
N ARG A 358 25.54 -10.99 -15.58
CA ARG A 358 26.71 -11.56 -16.26
C ARG A 358 26.96 -10.97 -17.64
N TYR A 359 25.92 -10.43 -18.28
CA TYR A 359 25.96 -9.98 -19.68
C TYR A 359 25.96 -8.46 -19.79
N SER A 360 25.14 -7.77 -18.98
CA SER A 360 25.11 -6.31 -18.94
C SER A 360 24.93 -5.80 -17.51
N LEU A 361 25.69 -4.76 -17.16
CA LEU A 361 25.51 -4.04 -15.89
C LEU A 361 24.30 -3.10 -15.94
N HIS A 362 24.02 -2.55 -17.12
CA HIS A 362 22.88 -1.68 -17.38
C HIS A 362 21.68 -2.48 -17.90
N LEU A 363 20.49 -2.13 -17.43
CA LEU A 363 19.23 -2.68 -17.93
C LEU A 363 18.72 -1.78 -19.07
N ASP A 364 18.77 -2.25 -20.31
CA ASP A 364 18.30 -1.49 -21.48
C ASP A 364 17.20 -2.27 -22.24
N PRO A 365 15.99 -1.70 -22.46
CA PRO A 365 15.49 -0.45 -21.87
C PRO A 365 14.96 -0.66 -20.43
N ASP A 366 15.31 0.23 -19.49
CA ASP A 366 14.73 0.28 -18.15
C ASP A 366 13.47 1.17 -18.10
N PRO A 367 12.26 0.60 -17.98
CA PRO A 367 11.03 1.40 -17.88
C PRO A 367 10.88 2.13 -16.55
N CYS A 368 11.63 1.76 -15.51
CA CYS A 368 11.50 2.30 -14.15
C CYS A 368 12.44 3.48 -13.87
N TRP A 369 13.49 3.65 -14.66
CA TRP A 369 14.54 4.66 -14.47
C TRP A 369 14.04 6.08 -14.15
N PRO A 370 13.05 6.67 -14.86
CA PRO A 370 12.79 8.10 -14.72
C PRO A 370 11.98 8.37 -13.46
N VAL A 371 11.03 7.47 -13.17
CA VAL A 371 10.23 7.48 -11.95
C VAL A 371 11.08 7.14 -10.74
N ALA A 372 12.05 6.22 -10.89
CA ALA A 372 12.98 5.85 -9.83
C ALA A 372 13.81 7.06 -9.37
N ILE A 373 14.33 7.88 -10.28
CA ILE A 373 15.08 9.10 -9.93
C ILE A 373 14.22 10.05 -9.08
N VAL A 374 12.98 10.32 -9.50
CA VAL A 374 12.06 11.21 -8.77
C VAL A 374 11.73 10.65 -7.38
N LEU A 375 11.48 9.34 -7.29
CA LEU A 375 11.20 8.64 -6.02
C LEU A 375 12.41 8.64 -5.09
N VAL A 376 13.61 8.42 -5.60
CA VAL A 376 14.87 8.46 -4.84
C VAL A 376 15.08 9.85 -4.24
N ILE A 377 14.99 10.90 -5.06
CA ILE A 377 15.18 12.28 -4.60
C ILE A 377 14.15 12.64 -3.53
N SER A 378 12.86 12.36 -3.78
CA SER A 378 11.80 12.63 -2.82
C SER A 378 11.99 11.84 -1.52
N ALA A 379 12.28 10.54 -1.58
CA ALA A 379 12.49 9.72 -0.38
C ALA A 379 13.68 10.20 0.48
N VAL A 380 14.79 10.63 -0.13
CA VAL A 380 15.94 11.16 0.63
C VAL A 380 15.62 12.51 1.27
N LEU A 381 14.82 13.37 0.62
CA LEU A 381 14.34 14.62 1.23
C LEU A 381 13.39 14.35 2.41
N LEU A 382 12.45 13.41 2.24
CA LEU A 382 11.54 12.96 3.30
C LEU A 382 12.31 12.32 4.47
N MET A 383 13.50 11.77 4.23
CA MET A 383 14.34 11.21 5.29
C MET A 383 14.82 12.27 6.30
N SER A 384 14.80 13.57 5.98
CA SER A 384 15.08 14.64 6.98
C SER A 384 13.85 15.26 7.61
N SER A 385 12.65 15.01 7.10
CA SER A 385 11.45 15.71 7.58
C SER A 385 11.06 15.25 8.99
N SER A 386 10.37 16.16 9.69
CA SER A 386 9.66 15.91 10.94
C SER A 386 8.27 16.55 10.87
N THR A 387 7.34 16.09 11.70
CA THR A 387 5.95 16.60 11.78
C THR A 387 5.92 18.11 12.04
N ALA A 388 6.83 18.60 12.89
CA ALA A 388 6.99 20.03 13.17
C ALA A 388 7.33 20.85 11.92
N SER A 389 8.24 20.36 11.07
CA SER A 389 8.63 21.03 9.81
C SER A 389 7.47 21.10 8.81
N ILE A 390 6.65 20.06 8.78
CA ILE A 390 5.50 19.97 7.88
C ILE A 390 4.39 20.91 8.33
N ARG A 391 4.16 21.01 9.64
CA ARG A 391 3.14 21.89 10.23
C ARG A 391 3.37 23.36 9.90
N THR A 392 4.63 23.79 9.79
CA THR A 392 4.99 25.17 9.46
C THR A 392 4.88 25.50 7.97
N SER A 393 4.73 24.48 7.11
CA SER A 393 4.73 24.67 5.65
C SER A 393 3.45 25.32 5.14
N LYS A 394 3.61 26.25 4.19
CA LYS A 394 2.46 26.89 3.51
C LYS A 394 1.78 25.95 2.53
N LEU A 395 2.52 24.95 2.03
CA LEU A 395 2.05 24.00 1.02
C LEU A 395 1.27 22.80 1.60
N LEU A 396 1.27 22.60 2.92
CA LEU A 396 0.54 21.50 3.56
C LEU A 396 -0.93 21.44 3.13
N LYS A 397 -1.60 22.59 3.12
CA LYS A 397 -3.03 22.69 2.75
C LYS A 397 -3.28 22.31 1.30
N ALA A 398 -2.36 22.66 0.40
CA ALA A 398 -2.44 22.30 -1.01
C ALA A 398 -2.18 20.79 -1.19
N SER A 399 -1.13 20.26 -0.56
CA SER A 399 -0.78 18.84 -0.60
C SER A 399 -1.92 17.94 -0.08
N ALA A 400 -2.56 18.33 1.04
CA ALA A 400 -3.69 17.59 1.59
C ALA A 400 -4.92 17.58 0.66
N ARG A 401 -5.24 18.71 0.03
CA ARG A 401 -6.37 18.82 -0.89
C ARG A 401 -6.15 18.07 -2.21
N LEU A 402 -4.90 18.01 -2.67
CA LEU A 402 -4.54 17.34 -3.93
C LEU A 402 -4.51 15.81 -3.79
N GLN A 403 -4.47 15.27 -2.57
CA GLN A 403 -4.35 13.84 -2.35
C GLN A 403 -5.59 13.02 -2.76
N LEU A 404 -6.79 13.57 -2.50
CA LEU A 404 -8.05 12.95 -2.91
C LEU A 404 -8.19 12.87 -4.45
N PRO A 405 -8.00 13.95 -5.23
CA PRO A 405 -8.07 13.86 -6.68
C PRO A 405 -6.98 12.96 -7.28
N VAL A 406 -5.78 12.90 -6.69
CA VAL A 406 -4.75 11.92 -7.11
C VAL A 406 -5.22 10.49 -6.89
N SER A 407 -5.90 10.21 -5.77
CA SER A 407 -6.49 8.89 -5.48
C SER A 407 -7.58 8.52 -6.49
N ILE A 408 -8.45 9.47 -6.85
CA ILE A 408 -9.50 9.28 -7.86
C ILE A 408 -8.89 9.03 -9.24
N ALA A 409 -7.88 9.83 -9.63
CA ALA A 409 -7.16 9.68 -10.89
C ALA A 409 -6.44 8.32 -10.96
N MET A 410 -5.85 7.84 -9.86
CA MET A 410 -5.19 6.54 -9.82
C MET A 410 -6.16 5.40 -10.15
N VAL A 411 -7.37 5.39 -9.60
CA VAL A 411 -8.37 4.39 -10.01
C VAL A 411 -8.82 4.60 -11.45
N ALA A 412 -9.04 5.84 -11.88
CA ALA A 412 -9.50 6.11 -13.24
C ALA A 412 -8.50 5.68 -14.33
N PHE A 413 -7.19 5.75 -14.08
CA PHE A 413 -6.17 5.59 -15.11
C PHE A 413 -5.18 4.43 -14.91
N ALA A 414 -5.21 3.73 -13.77
CA ALA A 414 -4.22 2.68 -13.48
C ALA A 414 -4.82 1.27 -13.30
N LEU A 415 -6.14 1.10 -13.40
CA LEU A 415 -6.81 -0.19 -13.16
C LEU A 415 -6.31 -1.34 -14.05
N LEU A 416 -5.90 -1.04 -15.28
CA LEU A 416 -5.34 -2.02 -16.22
C LEU A 416 -3.82 -1.89 -16.33
N HIS A 417 -3.29 -0.70 -16.11
CA HIS A 417 -1.88 -0.36 -16.30
C HIS A 417 -1.17 -0.12 -14.97
N LEU A 418 -0.77 -1.21 -14.31
CA LEU A 418 -0.19 -1.19 -12.96
C LEU A 418 1.06 -0.31 -12.81
N TYR A 419 1.83 -0.13 -13.88
CA TYR A 419 3.01 0.73 -13.89
C TYR A 419 2.66 2.22 -13.69
N ARG A 420 1.43 2.66 -13.98
CA ARG A 420 1.01 4.05 -13.75
C ARG A 420 0.85 4.37 -12.26
N VAL A 421 0.63 3.36 -11.42
CA VAL A 421 0.52 3.52 -9.96
C VAL A 421 1.77 4.17 -9.38
N THR A 422 2.96 3.77 -9.83
CA THR A 422 4.23 4.34 -9.32
C THR A 422 4.38 5.82 -9.63
N HIS A 423 3.80 6.31 -10.73
CA HIS A 423 3.83 7.72 -11.10
C HIS A 423 2.98 8.58 -10.16
N PHE A 424 1.77 8.11 -9.82
CA PHE A 424 0.91 8.81 -8.85
C PHE A 424 1.49 8.80 -7.43
N ILE A 425 2.17 7.72 -7.05
CA ILE A 425 2.89 7.65 -5.77
C ILE A 425 4.09 8.61 -5.79
N ALA A 426 4.85 8.66 -6.89
CA ALA A 426 5.96 9.60 -7.04
C ALA A 426 5.49 11.06 -6.95
N LEU A 427 4.37 11.40 -7.60
CA LEU A 427 3.74 12.71 -7.49
C LEU A 427 3.41 13.05 -6.03
N THR A 428 2.75 12.14 -5.31
CA THR A 428 2.41 12.31 -3.89
C THR A 428 3.64 12.56 -3.02
N LEU A 429 4.66 11.71 -3.14
CA LEU A 429 5.88 11.82 -2.34
C LEU A 429 6.68 13.09 -2.69
N SER A 430 6.70 13.48 -3.96
CA SER A 430 7.35 14.73 -4.40
C SER A 430 6.65 15.98 -3.87
N LEU A 431 5.31 16.00 -3.85
CA LEU A 431 4.52 17.09 -3.24
C LEU A 431 4.80 17.19 -1.75
N HIS A 432 4.89 16.05 -1.06
CA HIS A 432 5.26 16.03 0.34
C HIS A 432 6.70 16.54 0.57
N ALA A 433 7.65 16.12 -0.26
CA ALA A 433 9.03 16.57 -0.19
C ALA A 433 9.12 18.09 -0.34
N LEU A 434 8.37 18.63 -1.30
CA LEU A 434 8.30 20.05 -1.56
C LEU A 434 7.66 20.82 -0.38
N SER A 435 6.64 20.25 0.26
CA SER A 435 6.05 20.82 1.47
C SER A 435 7.02 20.84 2.66
N CYS A 436 8.02 19.96 2.69
CA CYS A 436 9.05 20.00 3.74
C CYS A 436 10.11 21.09 3.49
N LEU A 437 10.25 21.56 2.25
CA LEU A 437 11.26 22.54 1.85
C LEU A 437 10.77 24.00 1.90
N ILE A 438 9.45 24.22 1.76
CA ILE A 438 8.80 25.54 1.61
C ILE A 438 7.82 25.78 2.76
#